data_AF-A0A0B7AP35-F1
#
_entry.id   AF-A0A0B7AP35-F1
#
_cell.length_a   1.000
_cell.length_b   1.000
_cell.length_c   1.000
_cell.angle_alpha   90.00
_cell.angle_beta   90.00
_cell.angle_gamma   90.00
#
_symmetry.space_group_name_H-M   'P 1'
#
loop_
_entity.id
_entity.type
_entity.pdbx_description
1 polymer ?
#
loop_
_entity_poly.entity_id
_entity_poly.type
_entity_poly.pdbx_seq_one_letter_code
_entity_poly.pdbx_strand_id
1 'polypeptide(L)'
;MPILYAVISRGSTVLAKYASCAGNFTEVTEQILQKIPQENSKLTYSHGSYLFHYIAEDRIVYMCITDDEFERAKAFLFLNDIKRRFQSQYGVRAQTALPYAMNSD
;
A
#
# COMPACT_ATOMS: atom_id res chain seq x y z
N MET A 1 7.43 5.76 -16.18
CA MET A 1 7.86 6.05 -14.81
C MET A 1 7.50 4.89 -13.90
N PRO A 2 8.32 4.54 -12.89
CA PRO A 2 8.06 3.40 -12.03
C PRO A 2 7.21 3.76 -10.82
N ILE A 3 6.62 2.74 -10.21
CA ILE A 3 6.12 2.83 -8.84
C ILE A 3 7.34 2.97 -7.90
N LEU A 4 7.32 3.97 -7.03
CA LEU A 4 8.46 4.33 -6.16
C LEU A 4 8.47 3.50 -4.88
N TYR A 5 7.27 3.27 -4.32
CA TYR A 5 7.08 2.55 -3.07
C TYR A 5 5.77 1.80 -3.09
N ALA A 6 5.73 0.64 -2.45
CA ALA A 6 4.51 -0.13 -2.21
C ALA A 6 4.51 -0.70 -0.79
N VAL A 7 3.33 -0.78 -0.18
CA VAL A 7 3.14 -1.29 1.18
C VAL A 7 1.80 -2.02 1.30
N ILE A 8 1.80 -3.06 2.13
CA ILE A 8 0.61 -3.76 2.58
C ILE A 8 0.56 -3.63 4.11
N SER A 9 -0.54 -3.11 4.65
CA SER A 9 -0.70 -2.92 6.09
C SER A 9 -2.07 -3.36 6.60
N ARG A 10 -2.16 -3.63 7.90
CA ARG A 10 -3.41 -3.81 8.65
C ARG A 10 -3.53 -2.65 9.63
N GLY A 11 -4.38 -1.67 9.32
CA GLY A 11 -4.32 -0.36 9.98
C GLY A 11 -2.92 0.24 9.86
N SER A 12 -2.29 0.58 10.99
CA SER A 12 -0.91 1.07 11.06
C SER A 12 0.16 -0.03 11.09
N THR A 13 -0.22 -1.31 11.16
CA THR A 13 0.75 -2.42 11.19
C THR A 13 1.19 -2.78 9.78
N VAL A 14 2.42 -2.44 9.41
CA VAL A 14 3.01 -2.82 8.10
C VAL A 14 3.31 -4.32 8.08
N LEU A 15 2.81 -5.03 7.07
CA LEU A 15 3.03 -6.47 6.87
C LEU A 15 4.15 -6.74 5.87
N ALA A 16 4.21 -5.95 4.80
CA ALA A 16 5.23 -6.00 3.77
C ALA A 16 5.40 -4.61 3.13
N LYS A 17 6.62 -4.24 2.75
CA LYS A 17 6.91 -3.02 2.02
C LYS A 17 8.09 -3.18 1.07
N TYR A 18 8.09 -2.40 0.00
CA TYR A 18 9.18 -2.34 -0.97
C TYR A 18 9.37 -0.91 -1.47
N ALA A 19 10.63 -0.49 -1.64
CA ALA A 19 11.01 0.79 -2.21
C ALA A 19 11.98 0.56 -3.36
N SER A 20 11.73 1.18 -4.52
CA SER A 20 12.63 1.09 -5.69
C SER A 20 13.77 2.11 -5.64
N CYS A 21 13.65 3.13 -4.79
CA CYS A 21 14.67 4.14 -4.56
C CYS A 21 14.72 4.57 -3.08
N ALA A 22 15.80 5.24 -2.69
CA ALA A 22 15.94 5.82 -1.36
C ALA A 22 14.97 7.00 -1.18
N GLY A 23 14.39 7.11 0.02
CA GLY A 23 13.46 8.19 0.37
C GLY A 23 12.83 7.98 1.74
N ASN A 24 12.10 8.97 2.23
CA ASN A 24 11.39 8.94 3.51
C ASN A 24 9.99 8.30 3.41
N PHE A 25 9.77 7.40 2.45
CA PHE A 25 8.45 6.84 2.15
C PHE A 25 7.79 6.15 3.35
N THR A 26 8.57 5.52 4.23
CA THR A 26 8.03 4.84 5.42
C THR A 26 7.36 5.83 6.37
N GLU A 27 8.01 6.95 6.68
CA GLU A 27 7.47 7.97 7.58
C GLU A 27 6.19 8.62 7.01
N VAL A 28 6.22 8.99 5.73
CA VAL A 28 5.05 9.57 5.04
C VAL A 28 3.90 8.58 4.99
N THR A 29 4.20 7.30 4.73
CA THR A 29 3.20 6.22 4.70
C THR A 29 2.49 6.07 6.04
N GLU A 30 3.23 6.07 7.15
CA GLU A 30 2.62 5.94 8.48
C GLU A 30 1.62 7.07 8.77
N GLN A 31 1.93 8.30 8.37
CA GLN A 31 1.02 9.45 8.51
C GLN A 31 -0.23 9.32 7.63
N ILE A 32 -0.12 8.72 6.44
CA ILE A 32 -1.25 8.49 5.54
C ILE A 32 -2.12 7.35 6.04
N LEU A 33 -1.53 6.25 6.53
CA LEU A 33 -2.27 5.12 7.08
C LEU A 33 -3.18 5.53 8.25
N GLN A 34 -2.78 6.53 9.05
CA GLN A 34 -3.63 7.08 10.12
C GLN A 34 -4.88 7.82 9.61
N LYS A 35 -4.89 8.26 8.34
CA LYS A 35 -6.01 8.97 7.71
C LYS A 35 -6.94 8.04 6.93
N ILE A 36 -6.52 6.81 6.66
CA ILE A 36 -7.30 5.86 5.87
C ILE A 36 -8.39 5.24 6.78
N PRO A 37 -9.68 5.34 6.39
CA PRO A 37 -10.77 4.70 7.11
C PRO A 37 -10.62 3.17 7.15
N GLN A 38 -11.19 2.52 8.15
CA GLN A 38 -11.15 1.04 8.24
C GLN A 38 -12.15 0.36 7.30
N GLU A 39 -13.12 1.11 6.77
CA GLU A 39 -14.09 0.63 5.80
C GLU A 39 -13.46 0.43 4.40
N ASN A 40 -14.09 -0.45 3.63
CA ASN A 40 -13.68 -0.72 2.26
C ASN A 40 -13.75 0.57 1.43
N SER A 41 -12.61 0.99 0.88
CA SER A 41 -12.51 2.24 0.13
C SER A 41 -11.33 2.21 -0.84
N LYS A 42 -11.38 3.07 -1.85
CA LYS A 42 -10.31 3.27 -2.83
C LYS A 42 -10.18 4.77 -3.08
N LEU A 43 -8.98 5.32 -2.96
CA LEU A 43 -8.75 6.74 -3.15
C LEU A 43 -7.31 7.00 -3.59
N THR A 44 -7.08 8.20 -4.12
CA THR A 44 -5.75 8.75 -4.36
C THR A 44 -5.61 10.05 -3.60
N TYR A 45 -4.62 10.14 -2.71
CA TYR A 45 -4.16 11.42 -2.16
C TYR A 45 -3.08 12.01 -3.07
N SER A 46 -2.99 13.33 -3.13
CA SER A 46 -1.94 14.06 -3.84
C SER A 46 -1.20 14.98 -2.86
N HIS A 47 0.13 15.00 -2.91
CA HIS A 47 0.95 15.91 -2.13
C HIS A 47 2.25 16.23 -2.87
N GLY A 48 2.45 17.50 -3.23
CA GLY A 48 3.56 17.91 -4.10
C GLY A 48 3.50 17.15 -5.44
N SER A 49 4.65 16.66 -5.90
CA SER A 49 4.80 15.87 -7.14
C SER A 49 4.56 14.37 -6.94
N TYR A 50 3.80 13.97 -5.92
CA TYR A 50 3.55 12.58 -5.59
C TYR A 50 2.07 12.26 -5.45
N LEU A 51 1.70 11.06 -5.87
CA LEU A 51 0.39 10.46 -5.69
C LEU A 51 0.49 9.23 -4.79
N PHE A 52 -0.49 9.08 -3.90
CA PHE A 52 -0.60 7.99 -2.95
C PHE A 52 -1.91 7.26 -3.23
N HIS A 53 -1.83 6.14 -3.93
CA HIS A 53 -3.00 5.35 -4.31
C HIS A 53 -3.19 4.23 -3.30
N TYR A 54 -4.42 4.01 -2.84
CA TYR A 54 -4.71 2.89 -1.96
C TYR A 54 -6.01 2.16 -2.30
N ILE A 55 -6.03 0.88 -1.95
CA ILE A 55 -7.23 0.05 -1.81
C ILE A 55 -7.27 -0.45 -0.37
N ALA A 56 -8.34 -0.16 0.35
CA ALA A 56 -8.65 -0.75 1.64
C ALA A 56 -9.74 -1.81 1.44
N GLU A 57 -9.47 -3.05 1.85
CA GLU A 57 -10.41 -4.17 1.80
C GLU A 57 -10.17 -5.11 2.97
N ASP A 58 -11.23 -5.44 3.73
CA ASP A 58 -11.16 -6.32 4.90
C ASP A 58 -10.09 -5.87 5.92
N ARG A 59 -10.02 -4.56 6.16
CA ARG A 59 -9.05 -3.88 7.04
C ARG A 59 -7.57 -4.01 6.61
N ILE A 60 -7.31 -4.53 5.42
CA ILE A 60 -6.00 -4.53 4.80
C ILE A 60 -5.91 -3.39 3.80
N VAL A 61 -4.87 -2.57 3.92
CA VAL A 61 -4.56 -1.48 3.00
C VAL A 61 -3.45 -1.93 2.07
N TYR A 62 -3.69 -1.80 0.78
CA TYR A 62 -2.71 -1.95 -0.30
C TYR A 62 -2.45 -0.57 -0.85
N MET A 63 -1.24 -0.04 -0.68
CA MET A 63 -0.89 1.32 -1.08
C MET A 63 0.37 1.35 -1.92
N CYS A 64 0.41 2.27 -2.89
CA CYS A 64 1.62 2.58 -3.64
C CYS A 64 1.80 4.09 -3.81
N ILE A 65 3.04 4.50 -4.01
CA ILE A 65 3.45 5.89 -4.25
C ILE A 65 4.04 5.99 -5.65
N THR A 66 3.60 7.00 -6.39
CA THR A 66 4.08 7.32 -7.74
C THR A 66 4.37 8.82 -7.85
N ASP A 67 5.01 9.24 -8.93
CA ASP A 67 4.95 10.65 -9.36
C ASP A 67 3.53 11.04 -9.80
N ASP A 68 3.33 12.33 -10.01
CA ASP A 68 2.07 12.96 -10.43
C ASP A 68 1.73 12.77 -11.92
N GLU A 69 2.71 12.36 -12.73
CA GLU A 69 2.52 12.02 -14.13
C GLU A 69 2.08 10.55 -14.35
N PHE A 70 2.20 9.69 -13.34
CA PHE A 70 1.83 8.29 -13.44
C PHE A 70 0.31 8.09 -13.57
N GLU A 71 -0.11 7.26 -14.53
CA GLU A 71 -1.52 6.99 -14.79
C GLU A 71 -2.18 6.26 -13.61
N ARG A 72 -3.19 6.89 -13.00
CA ARG A 72 -3.98 6.31 -11.89
C ARG A 72 -4.51 4.91 -12.20
N ALA A 73 -4.95 4.66 -13.43
CA ALA A 73 -5.45 3.36 -13.86
C ALA A 73 -4.38 2.26 -13.73
N LYS A 74 -3.12 2.55 -14.09
CA LYS A 74 -2.00 1.62 -13.95
C LYS A 74 -1.66 1.36 -12.49
N ALA A 75 -1.76 2.38 -11.62
CA ALA A 75 -1.52 2.23 -10.19
C ALA A 75 -2.55 1.30 -9.55
N PHE A 76 -3.84 1.51 -9.84
CA PHE A 76 -4.90 0.62 -9.35
C PHE A 76 -4.85 -0.78 -9.96
N LEU A 77 -4.39 -0.93 -11.21
CA LEU A 77 -4.15 -2.25 -11.81
C LEU A 77 -3.08 -3.02 -11.02
N PHE A 78 -1.95 -2.37 -10.71
CA PHE A 78 -0.91 -2.93 -9.85
C PHE A 78 -1.44 -3.30 -8.46
N LEU A 79 -2.19 -2.40 -7.81
CA LEU A 79 -2.74 -2.66 -6.48
C LEU A 79 -3.70 -3.85 -6.45
N ASN A 80 -4.53 -4.03 -7.48
CA ASN A 80 -5.41 -5.21 -7.56
C ASN A 80 -4.62 -6.51 -7.79
N ASP A 81 -3.53 -6.49 -8.55
CA ASP A 81 -2.69 -7.67 -8.76
C ASP A 81 -2.00 -8.09 -7.45
N ILE A 82 -1.36 -7.15 -6.73
CA ILE A 82 -0.72 -7.47 -5.44
C ILE A 82 -1.76 -7.89 -4.40
N LYS A 83 -2.95 -7.27 -4.38
CA LYS A 83 -4.05 -7.67 -3.48
C LYS A 83 -4.43 -9.13 -3.70
N ARG A 84 -4.69 -9.51 -4.95
CA ARG A 84 -5.05 -10.89 -5.32
C ARG A 84 -3.96 -11.88 -4.91
N ARG A 85 -2.69 -11.59 -5.21
CA ARG A 85 -1.56 -12.46 -4.84
C ARG A 85 -1.42 -12.60 -3.34
N PHE A 86 -1.49 -11.48 -2.61
CA PHE A 86 -1.36 -11.45 -1.15
C PHE A 86 -2.50 -12.21 -0.46
N GLN A 87 -3.75 -12.01 -0.91
CA GLN A 87 -4.90 -12.75 -0.42
C GLN A 87 -4.77 -14.25 -0.71
N SER A 88 -4.30 -14.62 -1.90
CA SER A 88 -4.08 -16.03 -2.28
C SER A 88 -3.00 -16.71 -1.45
N GLN A 89 -1.94 -15.98 -1.09
CA GLN A 89 -0.78 -16.54 -0.38
C GLN A 89 -0.98 -16.57 1.15
N TYR A 90 -1.55 -15.50 1.73
CA TYR A 90 -1.63 -15.35 3.18
C TYR A 90 -3.05 -15.42 3.74
N GLY A 91 -4.05 -15.03 2.95
CA GLY A 91 -5.46 -15.04 3.35
C GLY A 91 -5.69 -14.48 4.76
N VAL A 92 -6.33 -15.28 5.62
CA VAL A 92 -6.64 -14.90 7.01
C VAL A 92 -5.42 -14.65 7.89
N ARG A 93 -4.23 -15.17 7.55
CA ARG A 93 -3.01 -14.94 8.34
C ARG A 93 -2.64 -13.46 8.40
N ALA A 94 -3.00 -12.70 7.36
CA ALA A 94 -2.80 -11.26 7.32
C ALA A 94 -3.54 -10.51 8.45
N GLN A 95 -4.57 -11.11 9.06
CA GLN A 95 -5.36 -10.48 10.11
C GLN A 95 -4.69 -10.53 11.50
N THR A 96 -3.76 -11.46 11.72
CA THR A 96 -3.10 -11.66 13.01
C THR A 96 -1.59 -11.58 12.96
N ALA A 97 -1.00 -11.53 11.76
CA ALA A 97 0.44 -11.45 11.59
C ALA A 97 1.09 -10.25 12.30
N LEU A 98 2.31 -10.49 12.75
CA LEU A 98 3.19 -9.50 13.35
C LEU A 98 3.69 -8.49 12.29
N PRO A 99 4.17 -7.31 12.71
CA PRO A 99 4.80 -6.37 11.79
C PRO A 99 5.90 -7.05 10.95
N TYR A 100 5.93 -6.76 9.66
CA TYR A 100 6.92 -7.24 8.69
C TYR A 100 6.98 -8.76 8.46
N ALA A 101 6.00 -9.52 8.97
CA ALA A 101 5.99 -10.98 8.86
C ALA A 101 5.91 -11.52 7.42
N MET A 102 5.59 -10.68 6.42
CA MET A 102 5.50 -11.04 5.00
C MET A 102 6.50 -10.27 4.14
N ASN A 103 7.53 -9.68 4.74
CA ASN A 103 8.47 -8.80 4.02
C ASN A 103 9.61 -9.54 3.32
N SER A 104 9.83 -10.81 3.65
CA SER A 104 10.98 -11.61 3.19
C SER A 104 10.62 -12.67 2.15
N ASP A 105 9.32 -12.85 1.89
CA ASP A 105 8.74 -13.84 0.98
C ASP A 105 8.47 -13.21 -0.40
#